data_AF-A0A6G2W2R5-F1
#
_entry.id   AF-A0A6G2W2R5-F1
#
_cell.length_a   1.000
_cell.length_b   1.000
_cell.length_c   1.000
_cell.angle_alpha   90.00
_cell.angle_beta   90.00
_cell.angle_gamma   90.00
#
_symmetry.space_group_name_H-M   'P 1'
#
loop_
_entity.id
_entity.type
_entity.pdbx_description
1 polymer ?
#
loop_
_entity_poly.entity_id
_entity_poly.type
_entity_poly.pdbx_seq_one_letter_code
_entity_poly.pdbx_strand_id
1 'polypeptide(L)'
;GRPHVRGARCAVSFSYADGVVAASAADHPVGIDIERLSGPAARTGTPGNRGLQHFLTRAEIDRVRGSPAPRPALLRLWVRKEALVKVTARGLPAMADVDLSHLPPHPAGRDRPHRIGRHLLYDLTDAPSDVVGAVAVTAPGPPAGPGSTAASGMQSLTLDDLIDTLASQGEEP
;
A
#
# COMPACT_ATOMS: atom_id res chain seq x y z
N GLY A 1 17.05 -1.36 -4.49
CA GLY A 1 16.95 -2.63 -5.24
C GLY A 1 15.64 -3.28 -4.90
N ARG A 2 14.71 -3.39 -5.87
CA ARG A 2 13.39 -3.99 -5.65
C ARG A 2 13.53 -5.52 -5.57
N PRO A 3 12.94 -6.19 -4.56
CA PRO A 3 12.95 -7.65 -4.48
C PRO A 3 12.26 -8.30 -5.69
N HIS A 4 12.76 -9.46 -6.14
CA HIS A 4 12.16 -10.27 -7.19
C HIS A 4 12.36 -11.75 -6.91
N VAL A 5 11.45 -12.60 -7.41
CA VAL A 5 11.55 -14.06 -7.31
C VAL A 5 12.11 -14.60 -8.62
N ARG A 6 13.29 -15.23 -8.56
CA ARG A 6 13.93 -15.80 -9.76
C ARG A 6 13.12 -16.98 -10.27
N GLY A 7 12.84 -16.99 -11.58
CA GLY A 7 12.12 -18.09 -12.24
C GLY A 7 10.60 -18.06 -12.11
N ALA A 8 10.03 -17.08 -11.40
CA ALA A 8 8.59 -16.89 -11.28
C ALA A 8 8.12 -15.63 -12.01
N ARG A 9 6.94 -15.69 -12.63
CA ARG A 9 6.24 -14.50 -13.16
C ARG A 9 5.40 -13.88 -12.05
N CYS A 10 6.04 -13.36 -11.01
CA CYS A 10 5.37 -12.63 -9.95
C CYS A 10 6.13 -11.36 -9.57
N ALA A 11 5.38 -10.32 -9.20
CA ALA A 11 5.89 -9.15 -8.53
C ALA A 11 5.64 -9.30 -7.02
N VAL A 12 6.63 -8.93 -6.22
CA VAL A 12 6.54 -8.84 -4.77
C VAL A 12 6.80 -7.41 -4.32
N SER A 13 6.17 -7.02 -3.22
CA SER A 13 6.44 -5.77 -2.53
C SER A 13 6.35 -6.00 -1.03
N PHE A 14 7.21 -5.31 -0.29
CA PHE A 14 7.30 -5.38 1.16
C PHE A 14 7.23 -3.96 1.73
N SER A 15 6.68 -3.85 2.93
CA SER A 15 6.78 -2.66 3.77
C SER A 15 6.92 -3.08 5.23
N TYR A 16 7.58 -2.23 6.00
CA TYR A 16 7.85 -2.47 7.40
C TYR A 16 7.68 -1.16 8.17
N ALA A 17 6.93 -1.21 9.26
CA ALA A 17 6.77 -0.10 10.17
C ALA A 17 6.77 -0.62 11.61
N ASP A 18 7.89 -0.39 12.31
CA ASP A 18 8.02 -0.55 13.77
C ASP A 18 7.40 -1.86 14.31
N GLY A 19 7.99 -2.97 13.87
CA GLY A 19 7.60 -4.33 14.26
C GLY A 19 6.51 -4.97 13.41
N VAL A 20 5.82 -4.20 12.55
CA VAL A 20 4.81 -4.71 11.63
C VAL A 20 5.42 -4.86 10.24
N VAL A 21 5.25 -6.03 9.63
CA VAL A 21 5.62 -6.30 8.24
C VAL A 21 4.35 -6.50 7.43
N ALA A 22 4.31 -5.90 6.25
CA ALA A 22 3.30 -6.20 5.25
C ALA A 22 3.98 -6.62 3.95
N ALA A 23 3.42 -7.65 3.31
CA ALA A 23 3.89 -8.16 2.04
C ALA A 23 2.72 -8.34 1.08
N SER A 24 2.99 -8.13 -0.21
CA SER A 24 2.03 -8.36 -1.27
C SER A 24 2.74 -9.06 -2.42
N ALA A 25 2.09 -10.05 -3.02
CA ALA A 25 2.55 -10.72 -4.23
C ALA A 25 1.40 -10.79 -5.24
N ALA A 26 1.72 -10.65 -6.52
CA ALA A 26 0.77 -10.81 -7.61
C ALA A 26 1.49 -11.21 -8.91
N ASP A 27 0.75 -11.73 -9.89
CA ASP A 27 1.27 -12.03 -11.24
C ASP A 27 1.47 -10.77 -12.11
N HIS A 28 0.99 -9.62 -11.63
CA HIS A 28 1.17 -8.29 -12.22
C HIS A 28 1.83 -7.31 -11.23
N PRO A 29 2.34 -6.14 -11.66
CA PRO A 29 3.00 -5.19 -10.77
C PRO A 29 2.14 -4.78 -9.57
N VAL A 30 2.67 -4.99 -8.37
CA VAL A 30 2.04 -4.71 -7.07
C VAL A 30 2.98 -3.89 -6.17
N GLY A 31 2.41 -3.05 -5.33
CA GLY A 31 3.11 -2.24 -4.34
C GLY A 31 2.29 -2.20 -3.05
N ILE A 32 2.95 -2.37 -1.92
CA ILE A 32 2.33 -2.26 -0.58
C ILE A 32 3.13 -1.29 0.27
N ASP A 33 2.40 -0.50 1.06
CA ASP A 33 3.01 0.30 2.11
C ASP A 33 2.16 0.38 3.37
N ILE A 34 2.83 0.44 4.52
CA ILE A 34 2.23 0.53 5.84
C ILE A 34 2.99 1.53 6.72
N GLU A 35 2.27 2.18 7.63
CA GLU A 35 2.82 3.06 8.66
C GLU A 35 2.07 2.87 9.98
N ARG A 36 2.80 2.95 11.09
CA ARG A 36 2.18 2.92 12.44
C ARG A 36 1.83 4.32 12.91
N LEU A 37 0.61 4.52 13.36
CA LEU A 37 0.13 5.76 13.98
C LEU A 37 0.92 6.11 15.24
N SER A 38 1.52 5.17 15.96
CA SER A 38 2.33 5.40 17.16
C SER A 38 3.84 5.45 16.88
N GLY A 39 4.26 5.09 15.66
CA GLY A 39 5.67 4.88 15.32
C GLY A 39 6.51 6.17 15.16
N PRO A 40 7.84 6.03 15.01
CA PRO A 40 8.77 7.16 14.79
C PRO A 40 8.41 8.03 13.59
N ALA A 41 8.04 7.43 12.45
CA ALA A 41 7.62 8.14 11.24
C ALA A 41 6.39 9.00 11.48
N ALA A 42 5.45 8.52 12.30
CA ALA A 42 4.29 9.28 12.68
C ALA A 42 4.64 10.47 13.61
N ARG A 43 5.73 10.41 14.37
CA ARG A 43 6.19 11.55 15.21
C ARG A 43 6.84 12.66 14.39
N THR A 44 7.46 12.33 13.26
CA THR A 44 8.11 13.29 12.35
C THR A 44 7.21 13.74 11.20
N GLY A 45 6.16 12.98 10.90
CA GLY A 45 5.12 13.29 9.92
C GLY A 45 4.07 14.28 10.45
N THR A 46 4.48 15.52 10.70
CA THR A 46 3.55 16.63 10.96
C THR A 46 3.26 17.42 9.68
N PRO A 47 2.01 17.87 9.45
CA PRO A 47 1.68 18.75 8.33
C PRO A 47 2.43 20.08 8.45
N GLY A 48 3.59 20.18 7.78
CA GLY A 48 4.51 21.31 7.94
C GLY A 48 5.99 20.93 8.02
N ASN A 49 6.31 19.64 8.15
CA ASN A 49 7.67 19.17 7.95
C ASN A 49 8.13 19.51 6.52
N ARG A 50 9.15 20.37 6.40
CA ARG A 50 9.66 20.85 5.10
C ARG A 50 10.07 19.69 4.18
N GLY A 51 10.54 18.57 4.73
CA GLY A 51 10.93 17.40 3.94
C GLY A 51 9.75 16.75 3.20
N LEU A 52 8.55 16.76 3.79
CA LEU A 52 7.36 16.16 3.17
C LEU A 52 6.72 17.05 2.11
N GLN A 53 6.97 18.37 2.14
CA GLN A 53 6.43 19.31 1.15
C GLN A 53 6.94 19.02 -0.28
N HIS A 54 8.09 18.36 -0.41
CA HIS A 54 8.63 17.97 -1.71
C HIS A 54 7.89 16.79 -2.36
N PHE A 55 7.08 16.05 -1.59
CA PHE A 55 6.38 14.86 -2.06
C PHE A 55 4.86 15.04 -2.13
N LEU A 56 4.34 16.17 -1.64
CA LEU A 56 2.91 16.46 -1.58
C LEU A 56 2.54 17.67 -2.43
N THR A 57 1.40 17.61 -3.10
CA THR A 57 0.84 18.77 -3.79
C THR A 57 0.28 19.77 -2.78
N ARG A 58 0.07 21.03 -3.21
CA ARG A 58 -0.58 22.03 -2.35
C ARG A 58 -1.99 21.61 -1.94
N ALA A 59 -2.76 21.03 -2.87
CA ALA A 59 -4.12 20.56 -2.60
C ALA A 59 -4.13 19.43 -1.56
N GLU A 60 -3.16 18.51 -1.62
CA GLU A 60 -2.97 17.46 -0.63
C GLU A 60 -2.63 18.03 0.76
N ILE A 61 -1.73 19.01 0.83
CA ILE A 61 -1.37 19.69 2.08
C ILE A 61 -2.60 20.37 2.70
N ASP A 62 -3.37 21.10 1.89
CA ASP A 62 -4.57 21.80 2.35
C ASP A 62 -5.64 20.80 2.83
N ARG A 63 -5.81 19.68 2.12
CA ARG A 63 -6.72 18.60 2.53
C ARG A 63 -6.34 17.97 3.85
N VAL A 64 -5.05 17.68 4.05
CA VAL A 64 -4.51 17.12 5.29
C VAL A 64 -4.72 18.09 6.45
N ARG A 65 -4.43 19.39 6.25
CA ARG A 65 -4.62 20.44 7.27
C ARG A 65 -6.07 20.64 7.66
N GLY A 66 -6.99 20.53 6.70
CA GLY A 66 -8.43 20.62 6.95
C GLY A 66 -9.07 19.36 7.56
N SER A 67 -8.31 18.29 7.78
CA SER A 67 -8.83 17.06 8.38
C SER A 67 -9.04 17.22 9.90
N PRO A 68 -10.12 16.64 10.48
CA PRO A 68 -10.26 16.54 11.94
C PRO A 68 -9.12 15.76 12.61
N ALA A 69 -8.46 14.89 11.86
CA ALA A 69 -7.30 14.12 12.30
C ALA A 69 -6.16 14.24 11.26
N PRO A 70 -5.38 15.34 11.27
CA PRO A 70 -4.40 15.63 10.22
C PRO A 70 -3.30 14.56 10.11
N ARG A 71 -2.85 14.01 11.24
CA ARG A 71 -1.77 13.02 11.28
C ARG A 71 -2.18 11.67 10.67
N PRO A 72 -3.29 11.02 11.07
CA PRO A 72 -3.80 9.86 10.36
C PRO A 72 -4.09 10.12 8.88
N ALA A 73 -4.62 11.30 8.53
CA ALA A 73 -4.87 11.66 7.13
C ALA A 73 -3.58 11.77 6.31
N LEU A 74 -2.53 12.37 6.87
CA LEU A 74 -1.21 12.46 6.25
C LEU A 74 -0.60 11.08 6.01
N LEU A 75 -0.60 10.21 7.02
CA LEU A 75 -0.04 8.86 6.89
C LEU A 75 -0.84 8.03 5.88
N ARG A 76 -2.17 8.17 5.85
CA ARG A 76 -3.00 7.51 4.84
C ARG A 76 -2.67 7.98 3.43
N LEU A 77 -2.51 9.29 3.25
CA LEU A 77 -2.06 9.84 1.97
C LEU A 77 -0.67 9.30 1.61
N TRP A 78 0.25 9.28 2.56
CA TRP A 78 1.62 8.80 2.38
C TRP A 78 1.66 7.34 1.90
N VAL A 79 1.06 6.41 2.65
CA VAL A 79 1.09 4.98 2.28
C VAL A 79 0.41 4.71 0.94
N ARG A 80 -0.62 5.49 0.58
CA ARG A 80 -1.27 5.43 -0.73
C ARG A 80 -0.32 5.83 -1.86
N LYS A 81 0.44 6.92 -1.68
CA LYS A 81 1.43 7.40 -2.66
C LYS A 81 2.62 6.44 -2.77
N GLU A 82 3.14 5.99 -1.63
CA GLU A 82 4.18 4.95 -1.53
C GLU A 82 3.79 3.68 -2.28
N ALA A 83 2.58 3.15 -2.05
CA ALA A 83 2.09 1.94 -2.72
C ALA A 83 2.08 2.12 -4.25
N LEU A 84 1.57 3.25 -4.76
CA LEU A 84 1.59 3.55 -6.21
C LEU A 84 3.00 3.69 -6.77
N VAL A 85 3.91 4.34 -6.05
CA VAL A 85 5.32 4.47 -6.43
C VAL A 85 6.00 3.10 -6.47
N LYS A 86 5.72 2.24 -5.50
CA LYS A 86 6.23 0.86 -5.45
C LYS A 86 5.69 0.02 -6.59
N VAL A 87 4.44 0.22 -7.04
CA VAL A 87 3.93 -0.42 -8.27
C VAL A 87 4.76 0.00 -9.49
N THR A 88 4.90 1.31 -9.69
CA THR A 88 5.48 1.90 -10.92
C THR A 88 7.01 1.78 -11.00
N ALA A 89 7.69 1.42 -9.90
CA ALA A 89 9.14 1.34 -9.79
C ALA A 89 9.88 2.67 -10.07
N ARG A 90 9.18 3.81 -10.04
CA ARG A 90 9.76 5.13 -10.34
C ARG A 90 10.46 5.81 -9.15
N GLY A 91 10.33 5.23 -7.95
CA GLY A 91 10.96 5.74 -6.72
C GLY A 91 10.33 7.05 -6.20
N LEU A 92 10.86 7.55 -5.08
CA LEU A 92 10.32 8.72 -4.36
C LEU A 92 10.07 9.97 -5.22
N PRO A 93 10.88 10.32 -6.24
CA PRO A 93 10.61 11.50 -7.07
C PRO A 93 9.24 11.46 -7.78
N ALA A 94 8.70 10.26 -8.05
CA ALA A 94 7.39 10.12 -8.68
C ALA A 94 6.21 10.34 -7.73
N MET A 95 6.44 10.52 -6.42
CA MET A 95 5.36 10.87 -5.50
C MET A 95 4.74 12.24 -5.84
N ALA A 96 5.56 13.22 -6.21
CA ALA A 96 5.07 14.56 -6.54
C ALA A 96 4.18 14.57 -7.80
N ASP A 97 4.37 13.60 -8.70
CA ASP A 97 3.60 13.47 -9.95
C ASP A 97 2.19 12.90 -9.75
N VAL A 98 1.89 12.35 -8.57
CA VAL A 98 0.61 11.70 -8.27
C VAL A 98 -0.17 12.56 -7.29
N ASP A 99 -1.25 13.18 -7.76
CA ASP A 99 -2.18 13.95 -6.92
C ASP A 99 -3.35 13.08 -6.45
N LEU A 100 -3.43 12.85 -5.15
CA LEU A 100 -4.51 12.10 -4.50
C LEU A 100 -5.42 12.99 -3.65
N SER A 101 -5.38 14.32 -3.80
CA SER A 101 -6.18 15.27 -3.02
C SER A 101 -7.70 15.06 -3.13
N HIS A 102 -8.16 14.43 -4.21
CA HIS A 102 -9.56 14.09 -4.44
C HIS A 102 -10.04 12.86 -3.63
N LEU A 103 -9.12 12.08 -3.05
CA LEU A 103 -9.47 10.90 -2.26
C LEU A 103 -9.92 11.29 -0.84
N PRO A 104 -10.84 10.52 -0.22
CA PRO A 104 -11.23 10.75 1.16
C PRO A 104 -10.06 10.50 2.13
N PRO A 105 -9.96 11.26 3.25
CA PRO A 105 -8.90 11.08 4.25
C PRO A 105 -9.13 9.86 5.16
N HIS A 106 -10.25 9.17 5.02
CA HIS A 106 -10.60 7.93 5.71
C HIS A 106 -10.48 6.74 4.75
N PRO A 107 -10.32 5.50 5.27
CA PRO A 107 -10.26 4.32 4.41
C PRO A 107 -11.54 4.18 3.58
N ALA A 108 -11.40 3.71 2.33
CA ALA A 108 -12.48 3.07 1.63
C ALA A 108 -12.71 1.66 2.18
N GLY A 109 -13.90 1.09 1.94
CA GLY A 109 -14.15 -0.31 2.28
C GLY A 109 -13.29 -1.26 1.43
N ARG A 110 -13.00 -2.45 1.96
CA ARG A 110 -12.12 -3.47 1.35
C ARG A 110 -12.40 -3.71 -0.14
N ASP A 111 -13.67 -3.77 -0.54
CA ASP A 111 -14.08 -4.06 -1.92
C ASP A 111 -14.31 -2.80 -2.77
N ARG A 112 -13.87 -1.63 -2.29
CA ARG A 112 -14.05 -0.33 -2.95
C ARG A 112 -12.71 0.35 -3.24
N PRO A 113 -11.91 -0.19 -4.18
CA PRO A 113 -10.65 0.43 -4.54
C PRO A 113 -10.86 1.79 -5.20
N HIS A 114 -9.88 2.67 -5.01
CA HIS A 114 -9.74 3.90 -5.78
C HIS A 114 -9.07 3.59 -7.11
N ARG A 115 -9.61 4.12 -8.20
CA ARG A 115 -9.00 4.01 -9.53
C ARG A 115 -8.11 5.22 -9.80
N ILE A 116 -6.81 4.98 -9.96
CA ILE A 116 -5.81 6.00 -10.26
C ILE A 116 -5.14 5.67 -11.60
N GLY A 117 -5.68 6.23 -12.68
CA GLY A 117 -5.32 5.82 -14.04
C GLY A 117 -5.52 4.31 -14.24
N ARG A 118 -4.45 3.61 -14.63
CA ARG A 118 -4.45 2.15 -14.79
C ARG A 118 -4.29 1.35 -13.50
N HIS A 119 -4.16 2.00 -12.36
CA HIS A 119 -3.92 1.34 -11.07
C HIS A 119 -5.21 1.27 -10.24
N LEU A 120 -5.32 0.20 -9.47
CA LEU A 120 -6.27 0.05 -8.38
C LEU A 120 -5.52 0.26 -7.07
N LEU A 121 -6.09 1.07 -6.18
CA LEU A 121 -5.53 1.39 -4.89
C LEU A 121 -6.54 0.99 -3.80
N TYR A 122 -6.14 0.07 -2.94
CA TYR A 122 -6.91 -0.45 -1.83
C TYR A 122 -6.34 0.10 -0.52
N ASP A 123 -7.21 0.54 0.39
CA ASP A 123 -6.81 0.73 1.79
C ASP A 123 -6.81 -0.61 2.51
N LEU A 124 -5.82 -0.86 3.37
CA LEU A 124 -5.85 -1.98 4.30
C LEU A 124 -6.84 -1.65 5.42
N THR A 125 -7.93 -2.41 5.50
CA THR A 125 -8.99 -2.23 6.50
C THR A 125 -9.00 -3.31 7.59
N ASP A 126 -8.24 -4.39 7.38
CA ASP A 126 -8.08 -5.55 8.26
C ASP A 126 -6.75 -5.54 9.03
N ALA A 127 -5.96 -4.46 8.91
CA ALA A 127 -4.74 -4.26 9.69
C ALA A 127 -5.05 -3.92 11.17
N PRO A 128 -4.08 -4.10 12.10
CA PRO A 128 -4.21 -3.60 13.47
C PRO A 128 -4.64 -2.13 13.52
N SER A 129 -5.42 -1.76 14.54
CA SER A 129 -6.04 -0.42 14.63
C SER A 129 -5.04 0.76 14.63
N ASP A 130 -3.79 0.51 14.99
CA ASP A 130 -2.71 1.50 14.98
C ASP A 130 -1.86 1.47 13.70
N VAL A 131 -2.23 0.67 12.71
CA VAL A 131 -1.57 0.57 11.41
C VAL A 131 -2.46 1.19 10.34
N VAL A 132 -1.86 2.01 9.48
CA VAL A 132 -2.47 2.50 8.25
C VAL A 132 -1.71 1.88 7.09
N GLY A 133 -2.41 1.33 6.10
CA GLY A 133 -1.75 0.73 4.95
C GLY A 133 -2.54 0.87 3.67
N ALA A 134 -1.84 0.69 2.55
CA ALA A 134 -2.43 0.64 1.23
C ALA A 134 -1.70 -0.36 0.33
N VAL A 135 -2.45 -0.95 -0.59
CA VAL A 135 -1.94 -1.80 -1.67
C VAL A 135 -2.37 -1.21 -2.99
N ALA A 136 -1.42 -1.04 -3.89
CA ALA A 136 -1.68 -0.69 -5.27
C ALA A 136 -1.36 -1.89 -6.17
N VAL A 137 -2.21 -2.13 -7.16
CA VAL A 137 -1.98 -3.10 -8.23
C VAL A 137 -2.19 -2.43 -9.58
N THR A 138 -1.48 -2.89 -10.60
CA THR A 138 -1.87 -2.55 -11.97
C THR A 138 -3.13 -3.32 -12.29
N ALA A 139 -4.21 -2.61 -12.63
CA ALA A 139 -5.45 -3.27 -13.01
C ALA A 139 -5.17 -4.21 -14.20
N PRO A 140 -5.82 -5.38 -14.24
CA PRO A 140 -5.79 -6.21 -15.42
C PRO A 140 -6.15 -5.34 -16.63
N GLY A 141 -5.47 -5.55 -17.76
CA GLY A 141 -5.97 -5.03 -19.03
C GLY A 141 -7.39 -5.57 -19.29
N PRO A 142 -8.10 -5.09 -20.33
CA PRO A 142 -9.29 -5.80 -20.80
C PRO A 142 -8.96 -7.30 -20.93
N PRO A 143 -9.84 -8.20 -20.47
CA PRO A 143 -9.53 -9.62 -20.44
C PRO A 143 -9.09 -10.08 -21.82
N ALA A 144 -7.89 -10.64 -21.90
CA ALA A 144 -7.41 -11.33 -23.09
C ALA A 144 -8.13 -12.70 -23.16
N GLY A 145 -9.41 -12.66 -23.54
CA GLY A 145 -10.25 -13.85 -23.68
C GLY A 145 -10.72 -14.49 -22.37
N PRO A 146 -11.66 -15.45 -22.47
CA PRO A 146 -12.20 -16.17 -21.33
C PRO A 146 -11.18 -17.20 -20.84
N GLY A 147 -10.55 -16.96 -19.69
CA GLY A 147 -9.64 -17.96 -19.10
C GLY A 147 -8.81 -17.56 -17.89
N SER A 148 -8.77 -16.29 -17.47
CA SER A 148 -8.00 -15.89 -16.28
C SER A 148 -8.93 -15.27 -15.23
N THR A 149 -9.36 -16.09 -14.28
CA THR A 149 -9.82 -15.58 -12.99
C THR A 149 -8.59 -15.25 -12.15
N ALA A 150 -8.25 -13.96 -12.09
CA ALA A 150 -7.25 -13.47 -11.15
C ALA A 150 -7.74 -13.74 -9.73
N ALA A 151 -7.14 -14.73 -9.06
CA ALA A 151 -7.36 -14.95 -7.63
C ALA A 151 -6.65 -13.82 -6.87
N SER A 152 -7.38 -12.73 -6.59
CA SER A 152 -6.91 -11.66 -5.71
C SER A 152 -7.49 -11.90 -4.32
N GLY A 153 -6.72 -12.57 -3.45
CA GLY A 153 -7.00 -12.67 -2.02
C GLY A 153 -6.01 -11.80 -1.25
N MET A 154 -6.51 -10.95 -0.36
CA MET A 154 -5.69 -10.23 0.62
C MET A 154 -5.98 -10.85 1.98
N GLN A 155 -4.98 -11.43 2.63
CA GLN A 155 -5.10 -12.04 3.95
C GLN A 155 -4.08 -11.40 4.89
N SER A 156 -4.55 -10.90 6.03
CA SER A 156 -3.68 -10.58 7.15
C SER A 156 -3.32 -11.89 7.85
N LEU A 157 -2.02 -12.18 7.96
CA LEU A 157 -1.51 -13.34 8.67
C LEU A 157 -0.88 -12.86 9.99
N THR A 158 -1.26 -13.50 11.09
CA THR A 158 -0.57 -13.38 12.37
C THR A 158 0.69 -14.27 12.37
N LEU A 159 1.52 -14.14 13.42
CA LEU A 159 2.70 -15.00 13.55
C LEU A 159 2.31 -16.48 13.66
N ASP A 160 1.17 -16.77 14.30
CA ASP A 160 0.64 -18.12 14.44
C ASP A 160 0.18 -18.66 13.07
N ASP A 161 -0.50 -17.83 12.26
CA ASP A 161 -0.90 -18.20 10.89
C ASP A 161 0.31 -18.49 9.97
N LEU A 162 1.44 -17.80 10.20
CA LEU A 162 2.67 -18.00 9.44
C LEU A 162 3.36 -19.33 9.81
N ILE A 163 3.36 -19.70 11.10
CA ILE A 163 3.94 -20.96 11.59
C ILE A 163 3.14 -22.15 11.07
N ASP A 164 1.81 -22.08 11.11
CA ASP A 164 0.93 -23.14 10.59
C ASP A 164 1.06 -23.32 9.07
N THR A 165 1.24 -22.21 8.34
CA THR A 165 1.49 -22.25 6.89
C THR A 165 2.81 -22.94 6.55
N LEU A 166 3.88 -22.72 7.32
CA LEU A 166 5.17 -23.40 7.11
C LEU A 166 5.14 -24.88 7.51
N ALA A 167 4.40 -25.24 8.55
CA ALA A 167 4.22 -26.63 8.97
C ALA A 167 3.46 -27.48 7.93
N SER A 168 2.46 -26.90 7.25
CA SER A 168 1.71 -27.59 6.20
C SER A 168 2.46 -27.76 4.87
N GLN A 169 3.57 -27.04 4.65
CA GLN A 169 4.44 -27.22 3.48
C GLN A 169 5.52 -28.30 3.72
N GLY A 170 5.47 -29.00 4.87
CA GLY A 170 6.46 -29.98 5.33
C GLY A 170 6.06 -31.45 5.19
N GLU A 171 4.93 -31.78 4.57
CA GLU A 171 4.58 -33.16 4.24
C GLU A 171 4.32 -33.32 2.75
N GLU A 172 5.33 -33.77 2.02
CA GLU A 172 5.14 -34.57 0.82
C GLU A 172 5.66 -36.00 1.15
N PRO A 173 4.98 -37.06 0.69
CA PRO A 173 5.31 -38.46 1.00
C PRO A 173 6.64 -38.94 0.41
#